data_AF-A0A1D6KDZ0-F1
#
_entry.id   AF-A0A1D6KDZ0-F1
#
_cell.length_a   1.000
_cell.length_b   1.000
_cell.length_c   1.000
_cell.angle_alpha   90.00
_cell.angle_beta   90.00
_cell.angle_gamma   90.00
#
_symmetry.space_group_name_H-M   'P 1'
#
loop_
_entity.id
_entity.type
_entity.pdbx_description
1 polymer ?
#
loop_
_entity_poly.entity_id
_entity_poly.type
_entity_poly.pdbx_seq_one_letter_code
_entity_poly.pdbx_strand_id
1 'polypeptide(L)'
;MAMRAATAAATGFFSPSTVPPRRFSSVTPPASLCTARCIQRHRLRAFPSLEIPLEELNPSVDLLRRTAEAVGDFRKTPIYIVGTDCTAKRNIAKLLANSIIYRYLSSEELLEDVLGGKDALRAFKESDEKGYLEVEVLSFFLPHTEGLKQLTSMGSLVLCCGDGAVMNSTNLGLLRHGVSIWIDVPLEMAANDMLKSTGTQATTDPDSFSQAMSKLRQRYDELKERYGVSDITVSVQNVASQRGYSSIDLVTLEDMVLEIVRQIEKLIRAKEMMEAAGKPF
;
A
#
# COMPACT_ATOMS: atom_id res chain seq x y z
N MET A 1 32.28 -10.69 -72.70
CA MET A 1 31.33 -10.46 -73.81
C MET A 1 30.11 -9.77 -73.20
N ALA A 2 29.99 -8.44 -73.30
CA ALA A 2 29.50 -7.69 -74.48
C ALA A 2 28.01 -8.01 -74.73
N MET A 3 27.05 -7.11 -74.96
CA MET A 3 26.94 -5.66 -75.22
C MET A 3 25.42 -5.36 -75.06
N ARG A 4 24.95 -4.20 -74.55
CA ARG A 4 24.51 -2.99 -75.33
C ARG A 4 23.52 -3.32 -76.47
N ALA A 5 22.44 -2.58 -76.77
CA ALA A 5 22.00 -1.20 -76.53
C ALA A 5 20.50 -1.07 -76.93
N ALA A 6 19.72 -0.08 -76.43
CA ALA A 6 19.26 1.16 -77.12
C ALA A 6 18.29 0.92 -78.31
N THR A 7 17.24 1.67 -78.67
CA THR A 7 16.70 3.06 -78.49
C THR A 7 15.44 3.12 -79.39
N ALA A 8 14.31 3.79 -79.12
CA ALA A 8 13.94 5.20 -79.44
C ALA A 8 12.38 5.20 -79.60
N ALA A 9 11.59 6.08 -78.95
CA ALA A 9 11.08 7.39 -79.43
C ALA A 9 10.33 7.32 -80.80
N ALA A 10 9.15 7.90 -81.06
CA ALA A 10 8.61 9.18 -80.59
C ALA A 10 7.10 9.39 -80.95
N THR A 11 6.44 10.23 -80.15
CA THR A 11 5.49 11.33 -80.49
C THR A 11 4.12 11.09 -81.15
N GLY A 12 3.09 11.64 -80.49
CA GLY A 12 1.83 12.11 -81.09
C GLY A 12 1.07 13.04 -80.13
N PHE A 13 1.02 14.33 -80.47
CA PHE A 13 0.32 15.43 -79.78
C PHE A 13 -1.19 15.43 -80.07
N PHE A 14 -2.03 15.92 -79.14
CA PHE A 14 -3.03 17.01 -79.27
C PHE A 14 -4.05 17.00 -78.09
N SER A 15 -4.14 18.13 -77.38
CA SER A 15 -5.14 18.49 -76.33
C SER A 15 -6.39 19.14 -76.96
N PRO A 16 -7.38 19.75 -76.24
CA PRO A 16 -7.75 19.70 -74.81
C PRO A 16 -9.28 19.52 -74.57
N SER A 17 -9.70 19.18 -73.35
CA SER A 17 -11.00 19.62 -72.82
C SER A 17 -10.98 19.82 -71.30
N THR A 18 -11.79 20.77 -70.85
CA THR A 18 -11.61 21.61 -69.68
C THR A 18 -12.72 21.33 -68.66
N VAL A 19 -12.42 20.90 -67.43
CA VAL A 19 -13.35 20.94 -66.27
C VAL A 19 -12.54 21.12 -64.96
N PRO A 20 -12.97 21.98 -64.00
CA PRO A 20 -12.10 22.69 -63.05
C PRO A 20 -11.78 21.93 -61.73
N PRO A 21 -10.85 22.45 -60.89
CA PRO A 21 -10.19 21.66 -59.85
C PRO A 21 -11.05 21.52 -58.58
N ARG A 22 -11.08 20.29 -58.02
CA ARG A 22 -11.62 20.04 -56.68
C ARG A 22 -10.72 20.71 -55.64
N ARG A 23 -11.34 21.64 -54.89
CA ARG A 23 -10.78 22.32 -53.73
C ARG A 23 -10.26 21.34 -52.69
N PHE A 24 -9.05 21.58 -52.22
CA PHE A 24 -8.55 21.07 -50.93
C PHE A 24 -9.42 21.67 -49.82
N SER A 25 -10.24 20.85 -49.19
CA SER A 25 -10.90 21.20 -47.94
C SER A 25 -9.98 20.84 -46.78
N SER A 26 -9.51 21.87 -46.08
CA SER A 26 -8.87 21.78 -44.78
C SER A 26 -9.80 21.06 -43.80
N VAL A 27 -9.44 19.84 -43.43
CA VAL A 27 -10.09 19.11 -42.35
C VAL A 27 -9.58 19.69 -41.03
N THR A 28 -10.42 20.51 -40.40
CA THR A 28 -10.29 20.86 -38.99
C THR A 28 -10.59 19.61 -38.16
N PRO A 29 -9.78 19.28 -37.13
CA PRO A 29 -10.13 18.21 -36.21
C PRO A 29 -11.39 18.63 -35.42
N PRO A 30 -12.29 17.69 -35.09
CA PRO A 30 -13.47 18.00 -34.30
C PRO A 30 -13.03 18.45 -32.90
N ALA A 31 -13.63 19.54 -32.43
CA ALA A 31 -13.51 20.02 -31.07
C ALA A 31 -13.87 18.88 -30.11
N SER A 32 -12.87 18.28 -29.48
CA SER A 32 -13.08 17.35 -28.39
C SER A 32 -13.73 18.16 -27.27
N LEU A 33 -14.95 17.76 -26.90
CA LEU A 33 -15.59 18.14 -25.66
C LEU A 33 -14.63 17.82 -24.51
N CYS A 34 -13.87 18.83 -24.08
CA CYS A 34 -13.20 18.83 -22.80
C CYS A 34 -14.30 18.84 -21.74
N THR A 35 -14.84 17.65 -21.46
CA THR A 35 -15.41 17.38 -20.16
C THR A 35 -14.24 17.48 -19.20
N ALA A 36 -14.07 18.67 -18.64
CA ALA A 36 -13.35 18.82 -17.40
C ALA A 36 -14.06 17.91 -16.40
N ARG A 37 -13.57 16.66 -16.28
CA ARG A 37 -13.82 15.84 -15.11
C ARG A 37 -13.18 16.63 -13.99
N CYS A 38 -13.99 17.47 -13.34
CA CYS A 38 -13.71 17.94 -12.01
C CYS A 38 -13.42 16.66 -11.20
N ILE A 39 -12.14 16.40 -10.95
CA ILE A 39 -11.73 15.34 -10.04
C ILE A 39 -12.22 15.83 -8.68
N GLN A 40 -13.47 15.51 -8.35
CA GLN A 40 -13.92 15.51 -6.97
C GLN A 40 -12.96 14.58 -6.26
N ARG A 41 -12.02 15.18 -5.51
CA ARG A 41 -11.14 14.47 -4.60
C ARG A 41 -12.02 13.86 -3.51
N HIS A 42 -12.63 12.73 -3.80
CA HIS A 42 -13.30 11.94 -2.80
C HIS A 42 -12.20 11.50 -1.82
N ARG A 43 -12.23 12.07 -0.61
CA ARG A 43 -11.39 11.56 0.48
C ARG A 43 -11.71 10.08 0.63
N LEU A 44 -10.70 9.24 0.38
CA LEU A 44 -10.85 7.80 0.49
C LEU A 44 -11.09 7.47 1.96
N ARG A 45 -12.20 6.79 2.25
CA ARG A 45 -12.47 6.27 3.60
C ARG A 45 -11.32 5.35 4.00
N ALA A 46 -10.99 5.32 5.29
CA ALA A 46 -9.99 4.40 5.85
C ALA A 46 -10.31 2.94 5.52
N PHE A 47 -11.58 2.68 5.21
CA PHE A 47 -12.16 1.36 4.98
C PHE A 47 -12.88 1.33 3.63
N PRO A 48 -12.15 1.33 2.50
CA PRO A 48 -12.74 0.92 1.24
C PRO A 48 -13.04 -0.57 1.32
N SER A 49 -14.16 -1.00 0.72
CA SER A 49 -14.56 -2.41 0.68
C SER A 49 -13.58 -3.32 -0.07
N LEU A 50 -12.63 -2.74 -0.82
CA LEU A 50 -11.61 -3.41 -1.62
C LEU A 50 -10.21 -2.85 -1.27
N GLU A 51 -9.20 -3.68 -1.48
CA GLU A 51 -7.82 -3.20 -1.52
C GLU A 51 -7.61 -2.28 -2.71
N ILE A 52 -6.97 -1.15 -2.47
CA ILE A 52 -6.65 -0.20 -3.52
C ILE A 52 -5.21 -0.50 -3.99
N PRO A 53 -4.96 -0.57 -5.32
CA PRO A 53 -3.61 -0.66 -5.87
C PRO A 53 -2.74 0.51 -5.40
N LEU A 54 -1.42 0.29 -5.31
CA LEU A 54 -0.49 1.31 -4.83
C LEU A 54 -0.55 2.58 -5.71
N GLU A 55 -0.76 2.42 -7.02
CA GLU A 55 -0.79 3.47 -8.03
C GLU A 55 -2.05 4.35 -7.98
N GLU A 56 -3.16 3.82 -7.47
CA GLU A 56 -4.43 4.56 -7.34
C GLU A 56 -4.46 5.42 -6.06
N LEU A 57 -3.61 5.08 -5.09
CA LEU A 57 -3.48 5.76 -3.80
C LEU A 57 -2.63 7.02 -3.91
N ASN A 58 -3.27 8.11 -4.35
CA ASN A 58 -2.63 9.42 -4.45
C ASN A 58 -2.81 10.23 -3.15
N PRO A 59 -1.74 10.52 -2.40
CA PRO A 59 -1.83 11.33 -1.19
C PRO A 59 -2.20 12.77 -1.52
N SER A 60 -3.01 13.43 -0.67
CA SER A 60 -3.26 14.85 -0.84
C SER A 60 -1.99 15.69 -0.68
N VAL A 61 -1.98 16.85 -1.33
CA VAL A 61 -0.87 17.82 -1.23
C VAL A 61 -0.62 18.24 0.22
N ASP A 62 -1.69 18.37 1.01
CA ASP A 62 -1.57 18.70 2.44
C ASP A 62 -0.92 17.58 3.25
N LEU A 63 -1.23 16.31 2.91
CA LEU A 63 -0.59 15.15 3.50
C LEU A 63 0.90 15.11 3.15
N LEU A 64 1.25 15.28 1.88
CA LEU A 64 2.64 15.32 1.40
C LEU A 64 3.46 16.44 2.06
N ARG A 65 2.87 17.61 2.26
CA ARG A 65 3.56 18.72 2.95
C ARG A 65 3.84 18.36 4.41
N ARG A 66 2.84 17.85 5.14
CA ARG A 66 3.00 17.47 6.54
C ARG A 66 3.98 16.31 6.72
N THR A 67 3.92 15.32 5.83
CA THR A 67 4.88 14.23 5.86
C THR A 67 6.27 14.73 5.52
N ALA A 68 6.45 15.61 4.53
CA ALA A 68 7.76 16.17 4.22
C ALA A 68 8.38 16.97 5.38
N GLU A 69 7.56 17.72 6.13
CA GLU A 69 7.96 18.44 7.34
C GLU A 69 8.40 17.46 8.45
N ALA A 70 7.61 16.41 8.70
CA ALA A 70 7.89 15.40 9.72
C ALA A 70 9.06 14.46 9.37
N VAL A 71 9.21 14.12 8.09
CA VAL A 71 10.13 13.09 7.60
C VAL A 71 11.57 13.60 7.49
N GLY A 72 11.80 14.92 7.57
CA GLY A 72 13.14 15.54 7.55
C GLY A 72 14.18 14.77 8.38
N ASP A 73 13.80 14.36 9.58
CA ASP A 73 14.70 13.77 10.58
C ASP A 73 14.71 12.24 10.60
N PHE A 74 13.77 11.57 9.92
CA PHE A 74 13.64 10.11 9.91
C PHE A 74 13.93 9.45 8.56
N ARG A 75 14.42 10.22 7.57
CA ARG A 75 14.86 9.71 6.27
C ARG A 75 15.90 8.62 6.50
N LYS A 76 15.60 7.40 6.06
CA LYS A 76 16.44 6.17 6.12
C LYS A 76 16.17 5.21 7.28
N THR A 77 15.06 5.34 8.00
CA THR A 77 14.67 4.27 8.94
C THR A 77 13.53 3.43 8.38
N PRO A 78 13.65 2.09 8.34
CA PRO A 78 12.55 1.24 7.90
C PRO A 78 11.36 1.35 8.87
N ILE A 79 10.16 1.35 8.30
CA ILE A 79 8.90 1.37 9.05
C ILE A 79 8.24 0.00 8.93
N TYR A 80 7.90 -0.59 10.06
CA TYR A 80 7.22 -1.86 10.16
C TYR A 80 5.80 -1.64 10.66
N ILE A 81 4.81 -2.04 9.87
CA ILE A 81 3.40 -1.95 10.25
C ILE A 81 2.94 -3.33 10.68
N VAL A 82 2.46 -3.43 11.93
CA VAL A 82 1.96 -4.65 12.55
C VAL A 82 0.52 -4.45 13.03
N GLY A 83 -0.17 -5.56 13.28
CA GLY A 83 -1.55 -5.58 13.78
C GLY A 83 -2.37 -6.64 13.07
N THR A 84 -3.60 -6.84 13.54
CA THR A 84 -4.55 -7.80 12.97
C THR A 84 -4.66 -7.63 11.47
N ASP A 85 -4.59 -8.74 10.74
CA ASP A 85 -4.68 -8.68 9.29
C ASP A 85 -6.04 -8.15 8.79
N CYS A 86 -5.98 -7.15 7.93
CA CYS A 86 -7.13 -6.49 7.32
C CYS A 86 -6.71 -5.61 6.13
N THR A 87 -7.64 -5.38 5.21
CA THR A 87 -7.48 -4.47 4.05
C THR A 87 -7.17 -3.04 4.46
N ALA A 88 -7.76 -2.57 5.56
CA ALA A 88 -7.53 -1.22 6.08
C ALA A 88 -6.06 -0.97 6.41
N LYS A 89 -5.43 -1.90 7.15
CA LYS A 89 -4.01 -1.85 7.52
C LYS A 89 -3.13 -1.73 6.27
N ARG A 90 -3.40 -2.56 5.25
CA ARG A 90 -2.67 -2.56 3.97
C ARG A 90 -2.86 -1.26 3.19
N ASN A 91 -4.08 -0.72 3.13
CA ASN A 91 -4.34 0.57 2.47
C ASN A 91 -3.68 1.76 3.20
N ILE A 92 -3.67 1.76 4.54
CA ILE A 92 -2.97 2.78 5.34
C ILE A 92 -1.45 2.70 5.09
N ALA A 93 -0.90 1.48 5.08
CA ALA A 93 0.52 1.25 4.82
C ALA A 93 0.95 1.71 3.43
N LYS A 94 0.16 1.39 2.39
CA LYS A 94 0.36 1.86 1.02
C LYS A 94 0.31 3.39 0.94
N LEU A 95 -0.69 4.03 1.57
CA LEU A 95 -0.80 5.48 1.57
C LEU A 95 0.39 6.14 2.29
N LEU A 96 0.81 5.59 3.43
CA LEU A 96 1.98 6.08 4.16
C LEU A 96 3.22 6.01 3.28
N ALA A 97 3.49 4.87 2.64
CA ALA A 97 4.62 4.67 1.74
C ALA A 97 4.65 5.71 0.61
N ASN A 98 3.51 5.94 -0.05
CA ASN A 98 3.40 6.97 -1.09
C ASN A 98 3.60 8.39 -0.54
N SER A 99 3.16 8.65 0.70
CA SER A 99 3.24 9.97 1.33
C SER A 99 4.66 10.35 1.75
N ILE A 100 5.50 9.37 2.07
CA ILE A 100 6.90 9.57 2.48
C ILE A 100 7.89 9.19 1.36
N ILE A 101 7.39 8.73 0.22
CA ILE A 101 8.15 8.26 -0.96
C ILE A 101 9.09 7.10 -0.58
N TYR A 102 8.54 6.13 0.15
CA TYR A 102 9.23 4.90 0.51
C TYR A 102 8.74 3.75 -0.37
N ARG A 103 9.57 2.72 -0.50
CA ARG A 103 9.12 1.48 -1.14
C ARG A 103 8.14 0.77 -0.20
N TYR A 104 6.98 0.36 -0.73
CA TYR A 104 6.04 -0.49 -0.02
C TYR A 104 6.39 -1.97 -0.28
N LEU A 105 6.32 -2.81 0.75
CA LEU A 105 6.35 -4.27 0.64
C LEU A 105 5.27 -4.87 1.54
N SER A 106 4.67 -5.97 1.09
CA SER A 106 3.76 -6.81 1.88
C SER A 106 4.36 -8.19 2.08
N SER A 107 4.36 -8.67 3.32
CA SER A 107 4.78 -10.04 3.65
C SER A 107 3.97 -11.11 2.90
N GLU A 108 2.67 -10.88 2.72
CA GLU A 108 1.79 -11.78 1.96
C GLU A 108 2.08 -11.77 0.46
N GLU A 109 2.41 -10.62 -0.12
CA GLU A 109 2.71 -10.50 -1.56
C GLU A 109 4.03 -11.20 -1.90
N LEU A 110 5.03 -11.04 -1.04
CA LEU A 110 6.28 -11.80 -1.15
C LEU A 110 6.05 -13.30 -1.05
N LEU A 111 5.12 -13.72 -0.19
CA LEU A 111 4.79 -15.14 -0.03
C LEU A 111 3.96 -15.68 -1.20
N GLU A 112 3.07 -14.85 -1.74
CA GLU A 112 2.32 -15.13 -2.97
C GLU A 112 3.27 -15.41 -4.14
N ASP A 113 4.30 -14.60 -4.31
CA ASP A 113 5.32 -14.76 -5.34
C ASP A 113 6.10 -16.08 -5.16
N VAL A 114 6.42 -16.46 -3.92
CA VAL A 114 7.14 -17.71 -3.59
C VAL A 114 6.25 -18.94 -3.80
N LEU A 115 4.98 -18.87 -3.44
CA LEU A 115 4.03 -20.00 -3.54
C LEU A 115 3.35 -20.11 -4.91
N GLY A 116 3.52 -19.11 -5.79
CA GLY A 116 3.01 -19.14 -7.16
C GLY A 116 1.55 -18.70 -7.30
N GLY A 117 1.05 -17.83 -6.42
CA GLY A 117 -0.25 -17.17 -6.54
C GLY A 117 -1.16 -17.26 -5.30
N LYS A 118 -2.22 -16.43 -5.30
CA LYS A 118 -3.14 -16.24 -4.14
C LYS A 118 -3.86 -17.50 -3.71
N ASP A 119 -4.22 -18.37 -4.65
CA ASP A 119 -4.96 -19.59 -4.35
C ASP A 119 -4.06 -20.61 -3.64
N ALA A 120 -2.79 -20.69 -4.04
CA ALA A 120 -1.78 -21.51 -3.37
C ALA A 120 -1.48 -20.98 -1.96
N LEU A 121 -1.36 -19.66 -1.80
CA LEU A 121 -1.22 -19.00 -0.51
C LEU A 121 -2.39 -19.31 0.43
N ARG A 122 -3.63 -19.24 -0.08
CA ARG A 122 -4.84 -19.55 0.69
C ARG A 122 -4.88 -21.02 1.11
N ALA A 123 -4.65 -21.93 0.16
CA ALA A 123 -4.62 -23.36 0.43
C ALA A 123 -3.53 -23.72 1.46
N PHE A 124 -2.36 -23.07 1.38
CA PHE A 124 -1.28 -23.24 2.35
C PHE A 124 -1.69 -22.74 3.75
N LYS A 125 -2.30 -21.56 3.83
CA LYS A 125 -2.81 -20.99 5.10
C LYS A 125 -3.88 -21.85 5.76
N GLU A 126 -4.74 -22.49 4.96
CA GLU A 126 -5.80 -23.39 5.46
C GLU A 126 -5.27 -24.78 5.84
N SER A 127 -4.23 -25.28 5.15
CA SER A 127 -3.68 -26.62 5.39
C SER A 127 -2.69 -26.66 6.55
N ASP A 128 -1.84 -25.64 6.69
CA ASP A 128 -0.86 -25.56 7.76
C ASP A 128 -0.71 -24.11 8.26
N GLU A 129 -1.52 -23.75 9.24
CA GLU A 129 -1.46 -22.42 9.85
C GLU A 129 -0.12 -22.16 10.55
N LYS A 130 0.51 -23.19 11.15
CA LYS A 130 1.80 -23.04 11.83
C LYS A 130 2.93 -22.89 10.81
N GLY A 131 2.94 -23.73 9.78
CA GLY A 131 3.87 -23.62 8.67
C GLY A 131 3.72 -22.30 7.93
N TYR A 132 2.49 -21.81 7.72
CA TYR A 132 2.24 -20.49 7.16
C TYR A 132 2.90 -19.38 7.99
N LEU A 133 2.71 -19.39 9.31
CA LEU A 133 3.32 -18.40 10.18
C LEU A 133 4.85 -18.48 10.14
N GLU A 134 5.44 -19.68 10.11
CA GLU A 134 6.89 -19.88 9.97
C GLU A 134 7.44 -19.40 8.62
N VAL A 135 6.70 -19.62 7.53
CA VAL A 135 7.11 -19.14 6.20
C VAL A 135 6.88 -17.63 6.07
N GLU A 136 5.83 -17.07 6.68
CA GLU A 136 5.63 -15.62 6.80
C GLU A 136 6.79 -14.99 7.60
N VAL A 137 7.24 -15.65 8.67
CA VAL A 137 8.44 -15.28 9.42
C VAL A 137 9.69 -15.33 8.52
N LEU A 138 9.91 -16.40 7.75
CA LEU A 138 11.03 -16.51 6.81
C LEU A 138 10.97 -15.44 5.72
N SER A 139 9.79 -15.12 5.21
CA SER A 139 9.55 -14.02 4.27
C SER A 139 9.86 -12.67 4.88
N PHE A 140 9.59 -12.49 6.17
CA PHE A 140 10.02 -11.31 6.92
C PHE A 140 11.55 -11.23 7.07
N PHE A 141 12.25 -12.36 7.12
CA PHE A 141 13.72 -12.43 7.11
C PHE A 141 14.35 -12.27 5.73
N LEU A 142 13.66 -12.60 4.63
CA LEU A 142 14.22 -12.51 3.27
C LEU A 142 14.75 -11.10 2.92
N PRO A 143 14.07 -9.99 3.28
CA PRO A 143 14.59 -8.63 3.18
C PRO A 143 15.78 -8.32 4.11
N HIS A 144 16.15 -9.20 5.01
CA HIS A 144 17.27 -8.97 5.93
C HIS A 144 18.44 -9.93 5.69
N THR A 145 18.22 -11.06 5.01
CA THR A 145 19.16 -12.20 5.04
C THR A 145 19.95 -12.40 3.75
N GLU A 146 19.37 -12.23 2.55
CA GLU A 146 20.05 -12.71 1.31
C GLU A 146 20.50 -11.63 0.31
N GLY A 147 20.11 -10.36 0.47
CA GLY A 147 20.56 -9.31 -0.46
C GLY A 147 20.20 -7.88 -0.07
N LEU A 148 19.26 -7.72 0.86
CA LEU A 148 18.80 -6.40 1.29
C LEU A 148 19.58 -5.84 2.49
N LYS A 149 20.68 -6.43 2.99
CA LYS A 149 21.59 -5.72 3.94
C LYS A 149 22.16 -4.42 3.36
N GLN A 150 22.34 -4.35 2.03
CA GLN A 150 22.71 -3.12 1.33
C GLN A 150 21.51 -2.19 1.08
N LEU A 151 20.28 -2.72 1.03
CA LEU A 151 19.03 -1.97 0.77
C LEU A 151 18.33 -1.49 2.05
N THR A 152 18.50 -2.17 3.19
CA THR A 152 18.23 -1.62 4.53
C THR A 152 19.27 -0.56 4.89
N SER A 153 20.47 -0.63 4.33
CA SER A 153 21.42 0.50 4.28
C SER A 153 20.89 1.71 3.48
N MET A 154 19.89 1.50 2.61
CA MET A 154 19.13 2.58 1.94
C MET A 154 17.85 3.01 2.68
N GLY A 155 17.46 2.34 3.76
CA GLY A 155 16.63 2.87 4.84
C GLY A 155 15.18 3.32 4.54
N SER A 156 14.72 3.32 3.30
CA SER A 156 13.43 3.91 2.91
C SER A 156 12.40 2.85 2.51
N LEU A 157 11.96 2.04 3.48
CA LEU A 157 10.99 0.94 3.28
C LEU A 157 9.83 1.01 4.28
N VAL A 158 8.62 0.73 3.80
CA VAL A 158 7.43 0.44 4.63
C VAL A 158 7.05 -1.02 4.38
N LEU A 159 7.16 -1.86 5.42
CA LEU A 159 6.80 -3.27 5.36
C LEU A 159 5.50 -3.51 6.15
N CYS A 160 4.46 -3.96 5.44
CA CYS A 160 3.21 -4.40 6.04
C CYS A 160 3.30 -5.87 6.43
N CYS A 161 3.14 -6.13 7.72
CA CYS A 161 3.29 -7.45 8.32
C CYS A 161 1.94 -7.98 8.79
N GLY A 162 1.69 -9.27 8.58
CA GLY A 162 0.60 -9.99 9.21
C GLY A 162 0.93 -10.40 10.64
N ASP A 163 0.13 -11.35 11.14
CA ASP A 163 0.20 -11.83 12.52
C ASP A 163 1.47 -12.64 12.79
N GLY A 164 2.04 -13.30 11.76
CA GLY A 164 3.28 -14.08 11.87
C GLY A 164 4.50 -13.25 12.26
N ALA A 165 4.52 -11.95 11.97
CA ALA A 165 5.65 -11.11 12.33
C ALA A 165 5.86 -10.96 13.84
N VAL A 166 4.80 -11.04 14.65
CA VAL A 166 4.91 -10.92 16.13
C VAL A 166 4.95 -12.27 16.83
N MET A 167 4.90 -13.38 16.09
CA MET A 167 4.86 -14.73 16.66
C MET A 167 6.19 -15.22 17.25
N ASN A 168 7.31 -14.67 16.81
CA ASN A 168 8.64 -15.08 17.28
C ASN A 168 9.37 -13.91 17.95
N SER A 169 9.99 -14.16 19.10
CA SER A 169 10.83 -13.16 19.80
C SER A 169 12.00 -12.67 18.94
N THR A 170 12.53 -13.51 18.05
CA THR A 170 13.59 -13.11 17.13
C THR A 170 13.09 -12.03 16.14
N ASN A 171 11.85 -12.15 15.68
CA ASN A 171 11.23 -11.16 14.79
C ASN A 171 10.95 -9.85 15.53
N LEU A 172 10.49 -9.94 16.77
CA LEU A 172 10.32 -8.76 17.63
C LEU A 172 11.66 -8.03 17.81
N GLY A 173 12.78 -8.77 17.89
CA GLY A 173 14.12 -8.19 17.87
C GLY A 173 14.44 -7.41 16.59
N LEU A 174 14.02 -7.92 15.43
CA LEU A 174 14.23 -7.25 14.14
C LEU A 174 13.39 -5.97 14.00
N LEU A 175 12.15 -5.96 14.50
CA LEU A 175 11.29 -4.77 14.49
C LEU A 175 11.94 -3.57 15.20
N ARG A 176 12.82 -3.83 16.17
CA ARG A 176 13.57 -2.79 16.91
C ARG A 176 14.67 -2.10 16.08
N HIS A 177 15.04 -2.64 14.93
CA HIS A 177 15.99 -1.98 14.02
C HIS A 177 15.35 -0.85 13.19
N GLY A 178 14.02 -0.72 13.26
CA GLY A 178 13.27 0.34 12.61
C GLY A 178 12.28 1.00 13.57
N VAL A 179 11.24 1.60 13.01
CA VAL A 179 10.06 2.04 13.78
C VAL A 179 8.93 1.06 13.55
N SER A 180 8.49 0.47 14.65
CA SER A 180 7.35 -0.44 14.67
C SER A 180 6.06 0.32 15.01
N ILE A 181 5.05 0.13 14.17
CA ILE A 181 3.76 0.82 14.26
C ILE A 181 2.67 -0.24 14.31
N TRP A 182 2.01 -0.33 15.47
CA TRP A 182 0.80 -1.12 15.61
C TRP A 182 -0.43 -0.31 15.18
N ILE A 183 -1.12 -0.80 14.16
CA ILE A 183 -2.44 -0.29 13.76
C ILE A 183 -3.51 -1.17 14.41
N ASP A 184 -4.17 -0.63 15.42
CA ASP A 184 -5.26 -1.29 16.14
C ASP A 184 -6.59 -1.02 15.42
N VAL A 185 -7.06 -2.02 14.69
CA VAL A 185 -8.30 -2.01 13.91
C VAL A 185 -9.36 -2.82 14.66
N PRO A 186 -10.62 -2.34 14.77
CA PRO A 186 -11.69 -3.08 15.41
C PRO A 186 -11.91 -4.46 14.78
N LEU A 187 -12.09 -5.48 15.63
CA LEU A 187 -12.17 -6.88 15.19
C LEU A 187 -13.36 -7.14 14.27
N GLU A 188 -14.46 -6.41 14.44
CA GLU A 188 -15.63 -6.48 13.57
C GLU A 188 -15.29 -6.14 12.13
N MET A 189 -14.34 -5.23 11.91
CA MET A 189 -13.89 -4.84 10.58
C MET A 189 -12.99 -5.91 9.97
N ALA A 190 -12.06 -6.45 10.77
CA ALA A 190 -11.21 -7.56 10.35
C ALA A 190 -12.02 -8.83 10.02
N ALA A 191 -13.07 -9.13 10.79
CA ALA A 191 -13.97 -10.25 10.54
C ALA A 191 -14.74 -10.08 9.23
N ASN A 192 -15.30 -8.89 8.99
CA ASN A 192 -15.96 -8.58 7.74
C ASN A 192 -15.03 -8.69 6.53
N ASP A 193 -13.76 -8.33 6.71
CA ASP A 193 -12.74 -8.42 5.68
C ASP A 193 -12.36 -9.88 5.37
N MET A 194 -12.15 -10.69 6.41
CA MET A 194 -11.84 -12.12 6.29
C MET A 194 -12.97 -12.91 5.61
N LEU A 195 -14.22 -12.57 5.91
CA LEU A 195 -15.36 -13.20 5.24
C LEU A 195 -15.39 -12.83 3.75
N LYS A 196 -15.19 -11.55 3.42
CA LYS A 196 -15.16 -11.07 2.03
C LYS A 196 -14.05 -11.72 1.22
N SER A 197 -12.86 -11.91 1.78
CA SER A 197 -11.75 -12.58 1.08
C SER A 197 -12.07 -14.06 0.77
N THR A 198 -12.88 -14.70 1.61
CA THR A 198 -13.39 -16.08 1.42
C THR A 198 -14.55 -16.15 0.42
N GLY A 199 -15.12 -15.00 0.02
CA GLY A 199 -16.29 -14.93 -0.87
C GLY A 199 -17.64 -15.03 -0.13
N THR A 200 -17.63 -15.12 1.19
CA THR A 200 -18.83 -15.17 2.04
C THR A 200 -19.13 -13.77 2.56
N GLN A 201 -20.35 -13.25 2.41
CA GLN A 201 -20.72 -11.99 3.06
C GLN A 201 -21.29 -12.27 4.46
N ALA A 202 -20.94 -11.42 5.43
CA ALA A 202 -21.47 -11.50 6.80
C ALA A 202 -23.01 -11.46 6.87
N THR A 203 -23.65 -10.92 5.85
CA THR A 203 -25.12 -10.85 5.69
C THR A 203 -25.74 -12.17 5.24
N THR A 204 -24.95 -13.11 4.72
CA THR A 204 -25.43 -14.38 4.15
C THR A 204 -25.36 -15.52 5.16
N ASP A 205 -24.46 -15.47 6.13
CA ASP A 205 -24.31 -16.50 7.15
C ASP A 205 -23.84 -15.92 8.51
N PRO A 206 -24.76 -15.69 9.46
CA PRO A 206 -24.43 -15.15 10.79
C PRO A 206 -23.59 -16.12 11.64
N ASP A 207 -23.67 -17.43 11.40
CA ASP A 207 -22.88 -18.43 12.13
C ASP A 207 -21.41 -18.36 11.70
N SER A 208 -21.16 -18.17 10.40
CA SER A 208 -19.82 -17.90 9.87
C SER A 208 -19.19 -16.62 10.43
N PHE A 209 -19.98 -15.55 10.61
CA PHE A 209 -19.47 -14.31 11.25
C PHE A 209 -19.14 -14.51 12.72
N SER A 210 -20.00 -15.21 13.47
CA SER A 210 -19.72 -15.55 14.88
C SER A 210 -18.45 -16.38 15.02
N GLN A 211 -18.27 -17.38 14.15
CA GLN A 211 -17.07 -18.22 14.16
C GLN A 211 -15.81 -17.42 13.79
N ALA A 212 -15.89 -16.57 12.75
CA ALA A 212 -14.82 -15.67 12.34
C ALA A 212 -14.41 -14.72 13.47
N MET A 213 -15.38 -14.10 14.13
CA MET A 213 -15.16 -13.22 15.28
C MET A 213 -14.52 -13.96 16.46
N SER A 214 -14.97 -15.19 16.76
CA SER A 214 -14.40 -15.98 17.86
C SER A 214 -12.93 -16.32 17.60
N LYS A 215 -12.60 -16.75 16.37
CA LYS A 215 -11.22 -17.05 15.96
C LYS A 215 -10.34 -15.80 16.03
N LEU A 216 -10.82 -14.66 15.52
CA LEU A 216 -10.09 -13.40 15.55
C LEU A 216 -9.89 -12.87 16.97
N ARG A 217 -10.90 -12.97 17.84
CA ARG A 217 -10.76 -12.60 19.26
C ARG A 217 -9.69 -13.43 19.96
N GLN A 218 -9.72 -14.75 19.77
CA GLN A 218 -8.72 -15.64 20.34
C GLN A 218 -7.30 -15.24 19.89
N ARG A 219 -7.08 -15.10 18.57
CA ARG A 219 -5.77 -14.68 18.05
C ARG A 219 -5.36 -13.30 18.56
N TYR A 220 -6.30 -12.35 18.59
CA TYR A 220 -6.02 -11.01 19.08
C TYR A 220 -5.59 -11.04 20.54
N ASP A 221 -6.27 -11.78 21.42
CA ASP A 221 -5.91 -11.88 22.83
C ASP A 221 -4.53 -12.53 23.03
N GLU A 222 -4.17 -13.52 22.21
CA GLU A 222 -2.84 -14.17 22.22
C GLU A 222 -1.71 -13.23 21.75
N LEU A 223 -2.00 -12.32 20.82
CA LEU A 223 -1.01 -11.47 20.15
C LEU A 223 -0.96 -10.04 20.66
N LYS A 224 -1.99 -9.56 21.36
CA LYS A 224 -2.14 -8.16 21.79
C LYS A 224 -0.94 -7.66 22.59
N GLU A 225 -0.46 -8.47 23.53
CA GLU A 225 0.72 -8.11 24.32
C GLU A 225 1.97 -7.95 23.45
N ARG A 226 2.07 -8.73 22.37
CA ARG A 226 3.21 -8.69 21.45
C ARG A 226 3.13 -7.51 20.51
N TYR A 227 1.94 -7.16 20.02
CA TYR A 227 1.75 -5.90 19.30
C TYR A 227 2.09 -4.69 20.16
N GLY A 228 1.80 -4.76 21.47
CA GLY A 228 2.10 -3.71 22.46
C GLY A 228 3.59 -3.42 22.66
N VAL A 229 4.50 -4.25 22.12
CA VAL A 229 5.95 -3.98 22.11
C VAL A 229 6.34 -2.92 21.06
N SER A 230 5.40 -2.54 20.19
CA SER A 230 5.65 -1.56 19.12
C SER A 230 5.92 -0.15 19.65
N ASP A 231 6.75 0.61 18.95
CA ASP A 231 7.11 1.99 19.33
C ASP A 231 5.90 2.93 19.27
N ILE A 232 5.03 2.73 18.27
CA ILE A 232 3.81 3.52 18.05
C ILE A 232 2.60 2.61 18.08
N THR A 233 1.54 3.06 18.74
CA THR A 233 0.20 2.46 18.63
C THR A 233 -0.79 3.50 18.11
N VAL A 234 -1.47 3.18 17.02
CA VAL A 234 -2.54 3.99 16.44
C VAL A 234 -3.82 3.17 16.38
N SER A 235 -4.79 3.53 17.22
CA SER A 235 -6.12 2.92 17.20
C SER A 235 -7.07 3.75 16.35
N VAL A 236 -7.80 3.09 15.46
CA VAL A 236 -8.81 3.73 14.61
C VAL A 236 -9.86 4.43 15.47
N GLN A 237 -10.27 3.80 16.58
CA GLN A 237 -11.28 4.35 17.48
C GLN A 237 -10.81 5.65 18.11
N ASN A 238 -9.54 5.70 18.54
CA ASN A 238 -8.93 6.92 19.08
C ASN A 238 -8.87 8.04 18.04
N VAL A 239 -8.54 7.72 16.78
CA VAL A 239 -8.54 8.71 15.69
C VAL A 239 -9.95 9.25 15.45
N ALA A 240 -10.97 8.39 15.42
CA ALA A 240 -12.36 8.81 15.29
C ALA A 240 -12.77 9.79 16.41
N SER A 241 -12.45 9.45 17.66
CA SER A 241 -12.76 10.30 18.82
C SER A 241 -12.01 11.64 18.79
N GLN A 242 -10.72 11.65 18.44
CA GLN A 242 -9.93 12.88 18.32
C GLN A 242 -10.43 13.82 17.22
N ARG A 243 -11.00 13.26 16.15
CA ARG A 243 -11.62 14.03 15.06
C ARG A 243 -13.07 14.44 15.35
N GLY A 244 -13.67 13.96 16.45
CA GLY A 244 -15.06 14.22 16.79
C GLY A 244 -16.06 13.49 15.89
N TYR A 245 -15.66 12.36 15.30
CA TYR A 245 -16.55 11.55 14.48
C TYR A 245 -17.48 10.69 15.35
N SER A 246 -18.75 10.60 14.94
CA SER A 246 -19.77 9.78 15.61
C SER A 246 -19.68 8.30 15.25
N SER A 247 -19.02 7.95 14.15
CA SER A 247 -18.78 6.57 13.71
C SER A 247 -17.35 6.41 13.18
N ILE A 248 -16.83 5.19 13.32
CA ILE A 248 -15.52 4.74 12.84
C ILE A 248 -15.45 4.77 11.31
N ASP A 249 -16.57 4.55 10.62
CA ASP A 249 -16.64 4.52 9.15
C ASP A 249 -16.33 5.86 8.48
N LEU A 250 -16.37 6.95 9.25
CA LEU A 250 -16.07 8.31 8.79
C LEU A 250 -14.57 8.62 8.79
N VAL A 251 -13.77 7.79 9.47
CA VAL A 251 -12.31 7.94 9.48
C VAL A 251 -11.79 7.75 8.06
N THR A 252 -10.95 8.67 7.59
CA THR A 252 -10.32 8.58 6.26
C THR A 252 -8.92 7.97 6.36
N LEU A 253 -8.40 7.42 5.26
CA LEU A 253 -7.02 6.91 5.24
C LEU A 253 -6.03 8.03 5.59
N GLU A 254 -6.29 9.24 5.12
CA GLU A 254 -5.48 10.41 5.41
C GLU A 254 -5.47 10.75 6.91
N ASP A 255 -6.60 10.62 7.60
CA ASP A 255 -6.65 10.87 9.05
C ASP A 255 -5.77 9.90 9.82
N MET A 256 -5.75 8.62 9.41
CA MET A 256 -4.89 7.59 10.00
C MET A 256 -3.41 7.88 9.73
N VAL A 257 -3.05 8.20 8.48
CA VAL A 257 -1.66 8.51 8.12
C VAL A 257 -1.18 9.78 8.83
N LEU A 258 -2.03 10.82 8.94
CA LEU A 258 -1.70 12.03 9.69
C LEU A 258 -1.45 11.75 11.17
N GLU A 259 -2.24 10.86 11.77
CA GLU A 259 -2.01 10.44 13.16
C GLU A 259 -0.70 9.67 13.30
N ILE A 260 -0.41 8.75 12.37
CA ILE A 260 0.86 8.01 12.35
C ILE A 260 2.05 8.99 12.29
N VAL A 261 2.01 9.94 11.35
CA VAL A 261 3.07 10.94 11.18
C VAL A 261 3.26 11.78 12.45
N ARG A 262 2.16 12.21 13.08
CA ARG A 262 2.20 12.94 14.36
C ARG A 262 2.83 12.13 15.50
N GLN A 263 2.56 10.82 15.55
CA GLN A 263 3.17 9.95 16.57
C GLN A 263 4.66 9.73 16.29
N ILE A 264 5.06 9.62 15.03
CA ILE A 264 6.48 9.55 14.64
C ILE A 264 7.21 10.82 15.10
N GLU A 265 6.66 12.01 14.84
CA GLU A 265 7.25 13.28 15.31
C GLU A 265 7.43 13.31 16.83
N LYS A 266 6.44 12.83 17.59
CA LYS A 266 6.53 12.75 19.06
C LYS A 266 7.64 11.81 19.51
N LEU A 267 7.77 10.65 18.87
CA LEU A 267 8.84 9.71 19.18
C LEU A 267 10.22 10.30 18.91
N ILE A 268 10.39 11.01 17.80
CA ILE A 268 11.66 11.67 17.45
C ILE A 268 12.01 12.70 18.52
N ARG A 269 11.09 13.60 18.85
CA ARG A 269 11.31 14.62 19.90
C ARG A 269 11.62 13.99 21.26
N ALA A 270 10.96 12.89 21.61
CA ALA A 270 11.24 12.18 22.85
C ALA A 270 12.66 11.59 22.86
N LYS A 271 13.11 10.99 21.76
CA LYS A 271 14.48 10.47 21.61
C LYS A 271 15.52 11.58 21.74
N GLU A 272 15.32 12.72 21.08
CA GLU A 272 16.20 13.88 21.18
C GLU A 272 16.32 14.40 22.62
N MET A 273 15.20 14.52 23.33
CA MET A 273 15.21 14.95 24.74
C MET A 273 15.96 13.97 25.65
N MET A 274 15.81 12.66 25.43
CA MET A 274 16.53 11.64 26.21
C MET A 274 18.04 11.64 25.89
N GLU A 275 18.42 11.84 24.63
CA GLU A 275 19.82 11.92 24.23
C GLU A 275 20.51 13.18 24.79
N ALA A 276 19.80 14.32 24.80
CA ALA A 276 20.29 15.55 25.42
C ALA A 276 20.48 15.41 26.93
N ALA A 277 19.64 14.63 27.62
CA ALA A 277 19.75 14.37 29.04
C ALA A 277 20.85 13.33 29.40
N GLY A 278 21.24 12.48 28.45
CA GLY A 278 22.21 11.40 28.63
C GLY A 278 23.66 11.76 28.32
N LYS A 279 23.96 12.95 27.78
CA LYS A 279 25.33 13.38 27.53
C LYS A 279 26.02 13.79 28.84
N PRO A 280 27.08 13.10 29.27
CA PRO A 280 27.88 13.56 30.41
C PRO A 280 28.55 14.89 30.04
N PHE A 281 28.51 15.83 30.98
CA PHE A 281 29.11 17.16 30.87
C PHE A 281 30.64 17.10 30.66
#